data_AF-A0ABD0NA64-F1
#
_entry.id   AF-A0ABD0NA64-F1
#
_cell.length_a   1.000
_cell.length_b   1.000
_cell.length_c   1.000
_cell.angle_alpha   90.00
_cell.angle_beta   90.00
_cell.angle_gamma   90.00
#
_symmetry.space_group_name_H-M   'P 1'
#
loop_
_entity.id
_entity.type
_entity.pdbx_description
1 polymer ?
#
loop_
_entity_poly.entity_id
_entity_poly.type
_entity_poly.pdbx_seq_one_letter_code
_entity_poly.pdbx_strand_id
1 'polypeptide(L)'
;DETKKVTQLKCIVSSYPPSLVIVMRYLFAFLHHVSQYSDENMMQPYNLAVCFGPSLVRGPNNGDAAELQRINSLVKSIIIQHESIFPSQNELPGPVYEKCMTLEEDD
;
A
#
# COMPACT_ATOMS: atom_id res chain seq x y z
N ASP A 1 3.80 -19.24 4.71
CA ASP A 1 4.32 -18.48 5.86
C ASP A 1 4.28 -17.01 5.52
N GLU A 2 3.42 -16.25 6.20
CA GLU A 2 3.14 -14.84 5.91
C GLU A 2 4.33 -13.94 6.25
N THR A 3 5.02 -14.22 7.37
CA THR A 3 6.22 -13.51 7.80
C THR A 3 7.32 -13.57 6.75
N LYS A 4 7.52 -14.75 6.13
CA LYS A 4 8.51 -14.90 5.03
C LYS A 4 8.18 -14.01 3.83
N LYS A 5 6.89 -13.89 3.46
CA LYS A 5 6.45 -13.04 2.35
C LYS A 5 6.70 -11.56 2.66
N VAL A 6 6.36 -11.12 3.87
CA VAL A 6 6.60 -9.74 4.32
C VAL A 6 8.09 -9.41 4.28
N THR A 7 8.95 -10.29 4.80
CA THR A 7 10.41 -10.09 4.75
C THR A 7 10.93 -10.02 3.32
N GLN A 8 10.46 -10.90 2.42
CA GLN A 8 10.82 -10.85 1.01
C GLN A 8 10.39 -9.54 0.34
N LEU A 9 9.16 -9.07 0.62
CA LEU A 9 8.67 -7.79 0.11
C LEU A 9 9.49 -6.62 0.64
N LYS A 10 9.83 -6.59 1.93
CA LYS A 10 10.73 -5.58 2.50
C LYS A 10 12.07 -5.54 1.77
N CYS A 11 12.70 -6.68 1.50
CA CYS A 11 13.95 -6.73 0.75
C CYS A 11 13.80 -6.20 -0.69
N ILE A 12 12.73 -6.55 -1.38
CA ILE A 12 12.46 -6.09 -2.75
C ILE A 12 12.21 -4.59 -2.78
N VAL A 13 11.34 -4.08 -1.91
CA VAL A 13 11.02 -2.64 -1.82
C VAL A 13 12.27 -1.83 -1.49
N SER A 14 13.10 -2.29 -0.56
CA SER A 14 14.36 -1.62 -0.20
C SER A 14 15.40 -1.60 -1.34
N SER A 15 15.22 -2.38 -2.40
CA SER A 15 16.08 -2.34 -3.59
C SER A 15 15.73 -1.22 -4.59
N TYR A 16 14.56 -0.59 -4.42
CA TYR A 16 14.10 0.48 -5.29
C TYR A 16 14.74 1.83 -4.97
N PRO A 17 14.72 2.79 -5.92
CA PRO A 17 15.18 4.15 -5.64
C PRO A 17 14.46 4.77 -4.42
N PRO A 18 15.17 5.49 -3.53
CA PRO A 18 14.59 6.04 -2.31
C PRO A 18 13.32 6.88 -2.53
N SER A 19 13.29 7.69 -3.59
CA SER A 19 12.12 8.49 -3.95
C SER A 19 10.87 7.65 -4.23
N LEU A 20 11.03 6.50 -4.91
CA LEU A 20 9.93 5.58 -5.16
C LEU A 20 9.46 4.91 -3.87
N VAL A 21 10.39 4.49 -3.00
CA VAL A 21 10.05 3.89 -1.70
C VAL A 21 9.26 4.86 -0.83
N ILE A 22 9.63 6.14 -0.82
CA ILE A 22 8.91 7.20 -0.09
C ILE A 22 7.47 7.35 -0.60
N VAL A 23 7.29 7.43 -1.93
CA VAL A 23 5.96 7.53 -2.55
C VAL A 23 5.10 6.30 -2.22
N MET A 24 5.67 5.10 -2.35
CA MET A 24 4.95 3.87 -2.02
C MET A 24 4.60 3.80 -0.53
N ARG A 25 5.52 4.14 0.37
CA ARG A 25 5.26 4.19 1.83
C ARG A 25 4.08 5.11 2.15
N TYR A 26 4.05 6.30 1.56
CA TYR A 26 2.96 7.26 1.74
C TYR A 26 1.65 6.70 1.21
N LEU A 27 1.65 6.21 -0.03
CA LEU A 27 0.45 5.69 -0.70
C LEU A 27 -0.16 4.52 0.09
N PHE A 28 0.64 3.53 0.47
CA PHE A 28 0.12 2.37 1.18
C PHE A 28 -0.33 2.69 2.61
N ALA A 29 0.29 3.65 3.29
CA ALA A 29 -0.21 4.15 4.56
C ALA A 29 -1.58 4.87 4.41
N PHE A 30 -1.75 5.67 3.35
CA PHE A 30 -3.04 6.27 3.02
C PHE A 30 -4.12 5.23 2.70
N LEU A 31 -3.82 4.26 1.83
CA LEU A 31 -4.76 3.20 1.45
C LEU A 31 -5.13 2.33 2.65
N HIS A 32 -4.16 2.05 3.53
CA HIS A 32 -4.44 1.37 4.79
C HIS A 32 -5.45 2.18 5.61
N HIS A 33 -5.20 3.47 5.81
CA HIS A 33 -6.11 4.36 6.56
C HIS A 33 -7.52 4.39 5.97
N VAL A 34 -7.67 4.53 4.64
CA VAL A 34 -8.98 4.46 3.96
C VAL A 34 -9.69 3.15 4.29
N SER A 35 -8.97 2.03 4.27
CA SER A 35 -9.57 0.72 4.56
C SER A 35 -10.01 0.52 6.02
N GLN A 36 -9.49 1.34 6.95
CA GLN A 36 -9.92 1.31 8.36
C GLN A 36 -11.35 1.83 8.55
N TYR A 37 -11.88 2.65 7.62
CA TYR A 37 -13.27 3.15 7.63
C TYR A 37 -14.17 2.39 6.65
N SER A 38 -13.84 1.14 6.36
CA SER A 38 -14.54 0.36 5.34
C SER A 38 -16.00 0.05 5.66
N ASP A 39 -16.41 0.15 6.93
CA ASP A 39 -17.81 0.07 7.35
C ASP A 39 -18.64 1.28 6.88
N GLU A 40 -18.00 2.44 6.69
CA GLU A 40 -18.64 3.68 6.22
C GLU A 40 -18.44 3.89 4.71
N ASN A 41 -17.20 3.72 4.22
CA ASN A 41 -16.86 4.02 2.83
C ASN A 41 -16.92 2.80 1.88
N MET A 42 -17.22 1.61 2.40
CA MET A 42 -17.33 0.35 1.64
C MET A 42 -16.02 -0.13 0.97
N MET A 43 -14.89 0.53 1.24
CA MET A 43 -13.60 0.23 0.62
C MET A 43 -12.77 -0.72 1.47
N GLN A 44 -13.13 -2.01 1.40
CA GLN A 44 -12.30 -3.09 1.94
C GLN A 44 -10.90 -3.12 1.27
N PRO A 45 -9.84 -3.61 1.94
CA PRO A 45 -8.49 -3.64 1.37
C PRO A 45 -8.39 -4.31 -0.02
N TYR A 46 -9.23 -5.32 -0.27
CA TYR A 46 -9.27 -5.97 -1.58
C TYR A 46 -9.89 -5.08 -2.67
N ASN A 47 -10.93 -4.30 -2.35
CA ASN A 47 -11.55 -3.36 -3.30
C ASN A 47 -10.53 -2.30 -3.74
N LEU A 48 -9.76 -1.77 -2.77
CA LEU A 48 -8.65 -0.87 -3.07
C LEU A 48 -7.59 -1.57 -3.94
N ALA A 49 -7.24 -2.82 -3.64
CA ALA A 49 -6.28 -3.55 -4.45
C ALA A 49 -6.73 -3.77 -5.90
N VAL A 50 -8.03 -3.99 -6.14
CA VAL A 50 -8.59 -4.08 -7.51
C VAL A 50 -8.43 -2.77 -8.27
N CYS A 51 -8.69 -1.64 -7.64
CA CYS A 51 -8.58 -0.32 -8.27
C CYS A 51 -7.13 0.10 -8.52
N PHE A 52 -6.23 -0.14 -7.56
CA PHE A 52 -4.85 0.33 -7.61
C PHE A 52 -3.88 -0.69 -8.21
N GLY A 53 -4.21 -1.97 -8.18
CA GLY A 53 -3.37 -3.08 -8.66
C GLY A 53 -2.84 -2.87 -10.08
N PRO A 54 -3.71 -2.61 -11.07
CA PRO A 54 -3.31 -2.39 -12.46
C PRO A 54 -2.36 -1.19 -12.66
N SER A 55 -2.50 -0.14 -11.84
CA SER A 55 -1.65 1.05 -11.93
C SER A 55 -0.30 0.87 -11.26
N LEU A 56 -0.23 0.05 -10.21
CA LEU A 56 0.99 -0.18 -9.42
C LEU A 56 1.86 -1.29 -10.00
N VAL A 57 1.27 -2.30 -10.62
CA VAL A 57 1.97 -3.44 -11.20
C VAL A 57 1.60 -3.52 -12.67
N ARG A 58 2.55 -3.23 -13.55
CA ARG A 58 2.36 -3.48 -14.98
C ARG A 58 2.27 -4.99 -15.19
N GLY A 59 1.05 -5.51 -15.32
CA GLY A 59 0.83 -6.84 -15.87
C GLY A 59 1.23 -6.90 -17.35
N PRO A 60 1.46 -8.08 -17.92
CA PRO A 60 1.50 -8.21 -19.37
C PRO A 60 0.18 -7.65 -19.95
N ASN A 61 0.25 -7.02 -21.12
CA ASN A 61 -0.89 -6.31 -21.75
C ASN A 61 -2.17 -7.16 -21.91
N ASN A 62 -2.08 -8.49 -21.73
CA ASN A 62 -3.17 -9.45 -21.81
C ASN A 62 -3.19 -10.41 -20.59
N GLY A 63 -2.89 -9.92 -19.38
CA GLY A 63 -2.93 -10.75 -18.17
C GLY A 63 -4.31 -11.40 -17.98
N ASP A 64 -4.33 -12.72 -17.77
CA ASP A 64 -5.57 -13.45 -17.51
C ASP A 64 -6.16 -13.08 -16.13
N ALA A 65 -7.40 -13.53 -15.88
CA ALA A 65 -8.08 -13.26 -14.62
C ALA A 65 -7.29 -13.77 -13.39
N ALA A 66 -6.49 -14.83 -13.55
CA ALA A 66 -5.67 -15.38 -12.47
C ALA A 66 -4.46 -14.48 -12.17
N GLU A 67 -3.86 -13.86 -13.17
CA GLU A 67 -2.80 -12.87 -12.99
C GLU A 67 -3.29 -11.61 -12.30
N LEU A 68 -4.44 -11.08 -12.72
CA LEU A 68 -5.09 -9.96 -12.03
C LEU A 68 -5.40 -10.31 -10.57
N GLN A 69 -5.88 -11.53 -10.30
CA GLN A 69 -6.11 -11.99 -8.94
C GLN A 69 -4.83 -12.05 -8.11
N ARG A 70 -3.71 -12.48 -8.69
CA ARG A 70 -2.40 -12.49 -8.02
C ARG A 70 -1.91 -11.08 -7.71
N ILE A 71 -2.05 -10.15 -8.65
CA ILE A 71 -1.71 -8.73 -8.46
C ILE A 71 -2.56 -8.13 -7.33
N ASN A 72 -3.87 -8.31 -7.38
CA ASN A 72 -4.79 -7.77 -6.36
C ASN A 72 -4.49 -8.38 -4.98
N SER A 73 -4.18 -9.68 -4.91
CA SER A 73 -3.81 -10.34 -3.65
C SER A 73 -2.49 -9.81 -3.09
N LEU A 74 -1.51 -9.53 -3.96
CA LEU A 74 -0.23 -8.92 -3.59
C LEU A 74 -0.46 -7.50 -3.05
N VAL A 75 -1.16 -6.65 -3.79
CA VAL A 75 -1.41 -5.25 -3.40
C VAL A 75 -2.23 -5.18 -2.10
N LYS A 76 -3.25 -6.03 -1.94
CA LYS A 76 -3.98 -6.16 -0.67
C LYS A 76 -3.03 -6.48 0.49
N SER A 77 -2.10 -7.40 0.29
CA SER A 77 -1.14 -7.78 1.33
C SER A 77 -0.23 -6.62 1.70
N ILE A 78 0.21 -5.81 0.71
CA ILE A 78 1.03 -4.63 0.97
C ILE A 78 0.23 -3.54 1.70
N ILE A 79 -1.06 -3.33 1.38
CA ILE A 79 -1.94 -2.40 2.10
C ILE A 79 -2.04 -2.79 3.58
N ILE A 80 -2.26 -4.08 3.87
CA ILE A 80 -2.45 -4.54 5.26
C ILE A 80 -1.14 -4.49 6.04
N GLN A 81 -0.03 -4.90 5.42
CA GLN A 81 1.27 -5.09 6.09
C GLN A 81 2.24 -3.91 5.87
N HIS A 82 1.74 -2.72 5.51
CA HIS A 82 2.58 -1.62 5.04
C HIS A 82 3.68 -1.22 6.05
N GLU A 83 3.37 -1.19 7.36
CA GLU A 83 4.34 -0.86 8.41
C GLU A 83 5.50 -1.85 8.51
N SER A 84 5.25 -3.13 8.17
CA SER A 84 6.29 -4.16 8.20
C SER A 84 7.11 -4.21 6.90
N ILE A 85 6.58 -3.69 5.79
CA ILE A 85 7.20 -3.73 4.47
C ILE A 85 8.06 -2.50 4.21
N PHE A 86 7.58 -1.31 4.54
CA PHE A 86 8.26 -0.05 4.23
C PHE A 86 9.16 0.43 5.38
N PRO A 87 10.30 1.08 5.07
CA PRO A 87 11.17 1.65 6.10
C PRO A 87 10.47 2.79 6.86
N SER A 88 10.73 2.85 8.15
CA SER A 88 10.31 3.95 9.02
C SER A 88 10.97 5.27 8.63
N GLN A 89 10.49 6.39 9.18
CA GLN A 89 11.08 7.72 8.94
C GLN A 89 12.54 7.82 9.42
N ASN A 90 12.91 7.01 10.43
CA ASN A 90 14.28 6.95 10.94
C ASN A 90 15.23 6.21 9.99
N GLU A 91 14.74 5.17 9.30
CA GLU A 91 15.51 4.40 8.31
C GLU A 91 15.60 5.13 6.96
N LEU A 92 14.50 5.78 6.54
CA LEU A 92 14.42 6.55 5.32
C LEU A 92 13.65 7.87 5.55
N PRO A 93 14.37 9.00 5.71
CA PRO A 93 13.76 10.31 5.86
C PRO A 93 12.96 10.73 4.63
N GLY A 94 11.89 11.49 4.85
CA GLY A 94 11.01 12.01 3.81
C GLY A 94 9.57 12.16 4.29
N PRO A 95 8.66 12.67 3.45
CA PRO A 95 7.25 12.81 3.78
C PRO A 95 6.62 11.49 4.26
N VAL A 96 5.73 11.60 5.23
CA VAL A 96 4.94 10.51 5.78
C VAL A 96 3.46 10.89 5.70
N TYR A 97 2.60 9.89 5.55
CA TYR A 97 1.16 10.13 5.56
C TYR A 97 0.71 10.38 7.01
N GLU A 98 0.03 11.51 7.24
CA GLU A 98 -0.52 11.89 8.53
C GLU A 98 -2.03 11.70 8.51
N LYS A 99 -2.60 11.18 9.60
CA LYS A 99 -4.03 10.87 9.71
C LYS A 99 -4.89 12.08 10.10
N CYS A 100 -4.29 13.24 10.35
CA CYS A 100 -5.00 14.43 10.81
C CYS A 100 -5.96 14.92 9.72
N MET A 101 -7.25 14.70 9.92
CA MET A 101 -8.26 15.63 9.43
C MET A 101 -8.15 16.85 10.34
N THR A 102 -7.61 17.97 9.84
CA THR A 102 -7.89 19.26 10.48
C THR A 102 -9.39 19.46 10.32
N LEU A 103 -10.14 19.09 11.35
CA LEU A 103 -11.40 19.76 11.61
C LEU A 103 -10.99 21.22 11.80
N GLU A 104 -11.31 22.06 10.82
CA GLU A 104 -11.32 23.49 11.06
C GLU A 104 -12.17 23.68 12.32
N GLU A 105 -11.58 24.25 13.37
CA GLU A 105 -12.34 24.64 14.55
C GLU A 105 -13.39 25.63 14.05
N ASP A 106 -14.67 25.25 14.14
CA ASP A 106 -15.79 26.15 13.86
C ASP A 106 -15.67 27.34 14.84
N ASP A 107 -15.14 28.47 14.36
CA ASP A 107 -15.18 29.78 15.03
C ASP A 107 -16.62 30.34 15.10
#